data_AF-A0A955D3J2-F1
#
_entry.id   AF-A0A955D3J2-F1
#
_cell.length_a   1.000
_cell.length_b   1.000
_cell.length_c   1.000
_cell.angle_alpha   90.00
_cell.angle_beta   90.00
_cell.angle_gamma   90.00
#
_symmetry.space_group_name_H-M   'P 1'
#
loop_
_entity.id
_entity.type
_entity.pdbx_description
1 polymer ?
#
loop_
_entity_poly.entity_id
_entity_poly.type
_entity_poly.pdbx_seq_one_letter_code
_entity_poly.pdbx_strand_id
1 'polypeptide(L)'
;MDRAPGRVILVLAAAAGVWAGWLDLLQPGFREPLLLIAAAGFVAGFARPAGAVPAALLLGAGVPLMHLAHLVLGVPSADDTAFPWTFFALVPALISALAGVGVRQSMLRNFERAS
;
A
#
# COMPACT_ATOMS: atom_id res chain seq x y z
N MET A 1 0.67 -26.39 -3.84
CA MET A 1 -0.75 -25.97 -3.76
C MET A 1 -0.88 -25.31 -2.40
N ASP A 2 -1.03 -23.98 -2.21
CA ASP A 2 -1.72 -22.94 -2.97
C ASP A 2 -0.89 -21.66 -3.18
N ARG A 3 -0.65 -21.31 -4.44
CA ARG A 3 -0.07 -19.99 -4.83
C ARG A 3 -1.17 -18.91 -4.99
N ALA A 4 -2.44 -19.31 -5.00
CA ALA A 4 -3.60 -18.44 -5.22
C ALA A 4 -3.74 -17.30 -4.20
N PRO A 5 -3.68 -17.52 -2.87
CA PRO A 5 -3.94 -16.44 -1.90
C PRO A 5 -2.86 -15.34 -1.94
N GLY A 6 -1.66 -15.67 -2.41
CA GLY A 6 -0.58 -14.69 -2.57
C GLY A 6 -0.81 -13.70 -3.69
N ARG A 7 -1.28 -14.20 -4.83
CA ARG A 7 -1.57 -13.36 -5.99
C ARG A 7 -2.73 -12.42 -5.70
N VAL A 8 -3.76 -12.90 -5.00
CA VAL A 8 -4.90 -12.06 -4.61
C VAL A 8 -4.45 -10.87 -3.77
N ILE A 9 -3.62 -11.07 -2.75
CA ILE A 9 -3.12 -9.96 -1.92
C ILE A 9 -2.29 -8.95 -2.72
N LEU A 10 -1.47 -9.42 -3.65
CA LEU A 10 -0.68 -8.53 -4.51
C LEU A 10 -1.56 -7.73 -5.46
N VAL A 11 -2.60 -8.35 -6.04
CA VAL A 11 -3.59 -7.67 -6.89
C VAL A 11 -4.38 -6.63 -6.10
N LEU A 12 -4.83 -6.98 -4.89
CA LEU A 12 -5.53 -6.04 -4.00
C LEU A 12 -4.63 -4.88 -3.57
N ALA A 13 -3.36 -5.15 -3.25
CA ALA A 13 -2.39 -4.12 -2.92
C ALA A 13 -2.14 -3.17 -4.10
N ALA A 14 -1.97 -3.71 -5.31
CA ALA A 14 -1.82 -2.91 -6.52
C ALA A 14 -3.07 -2.07 -6.81
N ALA A 15 -4.27 -2.65 -6.71
CA ALA A 15 -5.53 -1.93 -6.92
C ALA A 15 -5.72 -0.81 -5.88
N ALA A 16 -5.42 -1.07 -4.60
CA ALA A 16 -5.46 -0.06 -3.56
C ALA A 16 -4.42 1.05 -3.77
N GLY A 17 -3.24 0.72 -4.30
CA GLY A 17 -2.20 1.70 -4.61
C GLY A 17 -2.60 2.63 -5.75
N VAL A 18 -3.16 2.08 -6.83
CA VAL A 18 -3.71 2.87 -7.94
C VAL A 18 -4.86 3.75 -7.46
N TRP A 19 -5.75 3.22 -6.62
CA TRP A 19 -6.83 4.00 -6.03
C TRP A 19 -6.29 5.15 -5.17
N ALA A 20 -5.30 4.89 -4.31
CA ALA A 20 -4.65 5.92 -3.51
C ALA A 20 -4.05 7.03 -4.38
N GLY A 21 -3.33 6.64 -5.45
CA GLY A 21 -2.79 7.59 -6.42
C GLY A 21 -3.86 8.41 -7.14
N TRP A 22 -5.00 7.79 -7.48
CA TRP A 22 -6.12 8.50 -8.07
C TRP A 22 -6.75 9.51 -7.11
N LEU A 23 -6.93 9.15 -5.84
CA LEU A 23 -7.44 10.07 -4.82
C LEU A 23 -6.50 11.25 -4.58
N ASP A 24 -5.19 10.99 -4.58
CA ASP A 24 -4.15 12.00 -4.44
C ASP A 24 -4.17 13.01 -5.59
N LEU A 25 -4.49 12.58 -6.81
CA LEU A 25 -4.67 13.47 -7.96
C LEU A 25 -5.95 14.32 -7.88
N LEU A 26 -7.02 13.79 -7.28
CA LEU A 26 -8.33 14.43 -7.25
C LEU A 26 -8.49 15.47 -6.13
N GLN A 27 -7.73 15.34 -5.04
CA GLN A 27 -7.92 16.17 -3.85
C GLN A 27 -6.59 16.80 -3.41
N PRO A 28 -6.56 18.11 -3.09
CA PRO A 28 -5.37 18.79 -2.58
C PRO A 28 -5.06 18.43 -1.11
N GLY A 29 -5.15 17.14 -0.75
CA GLY A 29 -5.00 16.65 0.62
C GLY A 29 -4.42 15.23 0.68
N PHE A 30 -3.47 15.03 1.60
CA PHE A 30 -2.73 13.77 1.75
C PHE A 30 -3.44 12.74 2.63
N ARG A 31 -4.56 13.08 3.28
CA ARG A 31 -5.11 12.30 4.40
C ARG A 31 -5.75 11.00 3.92
N GLU A 32 -6.62 11.07 2.92
CA GLU A 32 -7.39 9.96 2.38
C GLU A 32 -6.48 8.92 1.70
N PRO A 33 -5.53 9.31 0.80
CA PRO A 33 -4.57 8.36 0.24
C PRO A 33 -3.71 7.70 1.31
N LEU A 34 -3.23 8.47 2.30
CA LEU A 34 -2.40 7.96 3.38
C LEU A 34 -3.13 6.94 4.25
N LEU A 35 -4.40 7.20 4.59
CA LEU A 35 -5.22 6.26 5.37
C LEU A 35 -5.47 4.98 4.59
N LEU A 36 -5.76 5.07 3.29
CA LEU A 36 -5.95 3.90 2.44
C LEU A 36 -4.67 3.05 2.36
N ILE A 37 -3.51 3.70 2.13
CA ILE A 37 -2.21 3.04 2.09
C ILE A 37 -1.89 2.38 3.45
N ALA A 38 -2.10 3.08 4.55
CA ALA A 38 -1.82 2.54 5.88
C ALA A 38 -2.72 1.33 6.20
N ALA A 39 -4.02 1.43 5.92
CA ALA A 39 -4.96 0.34 6.16
C ALA A 39 -4.68 -0.88 5.28
N ALA A 40 -4.50 -0.67 3.97
CA ALA A 40 -4.24 -1.76 3.03
C ALA A 40 -2.88 -2.43 3.30
N GLY A 41 -1.85 -1.64 3.63
CA GLY A 41 -0.53 -2.15 4.00
C GLY A 41 -0.62 -3.02 5.25
N PHE A 42 -1.26 -2.52 6.31
CA PHE A 42 -1.48 -3.28 7.54
C PHE A 42 -2.21 -4.60 7.29
N VAL A 43 -3.33 -4.58 6.55
CA VAL A 43 -4.11 -5.78 6.23
C VAL A 43 -3.28 -6.77 5.41
N ALA A 44 -2.52 -6.30 4.42
CA ALA A 44 -1.67 -7.17 3.61
C ALA A 44 -0.55 -7.84 4.44
N GLY A 45 0.11 -7.07 5.30
CA GLY A 45 1.14 -7.57 6.20
C GLY A 45 0.60 -8.56 7.24
N PHE A 46 -0.55 -8.24 7.82
CA PHE A 46 -1.25 -9.13 8.75
C PHE A 46 -1.70 -10.41 8.05
N ALA A 47 -2.36 -10.34 6.90
CA ALA A 47 -2.88 -11.52 6.20
C ALA A 47 -1.76 -12.43 5.65
N ARG A 48 -0.66 -11.85 5.16
CA ARG A 48 0.44 -12.61 4.51
C ARG A 48 1.81 -12.04 4.83
N PRO A 49 2.42 -12.42 5.97
CA PRO A 49 3.72 -11.89 6.38
C PRO A 49 4.85 -12.14 5.38
N ALA A 50 4.91 -13.34 4.79
CA ALA A 50 5.94 -13.69 3.81
C ALA A 50 5.88 -12.86 2.52
N GLY A 51 4.75 -12.18 2.24
CA GLY A 51 4.56 -11.33 1.06
C GLY A 51 4.37 -9.86 1.41
N ALA A 52 4.58 -9.46 2.67
CA ALA A 52 4.26 -8.11 3.16
C ALA A 52 5.06 -7.03 2.42
N VAL A 53 6.37 -7.25 2.23
CA VAL A 53 7.24 -6.27 1.57
C VAL A 53 6.88 -6.08 0.09
N PRO A 54 6.77 -7.12 -0.75
CA PRO A 54 6.31 -6.96 -2.13
C PRO A 54 4.93 -6.31 -2.24
N ALA A 55 3.99 -6.66 -1.35
CA ALA A 55 2.66 -6.05 -1.35
C ALA A 55 2.72 -4.56 -0.99
N ALA A 56 3.50 -4.18 0.03
CA ALA A 56 3.70 -2.79 0.43
C ALA A 56 4.38 -1.97 -0.67
N LEU A 57 5.36 -2.54 -1.38
CA LEU A 57 6.01 -1.87 -2.51
C LEU A 57 5.02 -1.63 -3.65
N LEU A 58 4.20 -2.62 -4.03
CA LEU A 58 3.17 -2.45 -5.05
C LEU A 58 2.12 -1.41 -4.64
N LEU A 59 1.71 -1.43 -3.37
CA LEU A 59 0.76 -0.47 -2.81
C LEU A 59 1.31 0.96 -2.88
N GLY A 60 2.51 1.18 -2.34
CA GLY A 60 3.12 2.52 -2.32
C GLY A 60 3.54 3.01 -3.71
N ALA A 61 3.99 2.11 -4.61
CA ALA A 61 4.34 2.45 -5.98
C ALA A 61 3.13 2.83 -6.84
N GLY A 62 1.92 2.45 -6.44
CA GLY A 62 0.69 2.84 -7.15
C GLY A 62 0.52 4.35 -7.26
N VAL A 63 0.96 5.12 -6.25
CA VAL A 63 0.88 6.59 -6.25
C VAL A 63 1.77 7.22 -7.32
N PRO A 64 3.12 7.04 -7.32
CA PRO A 64 3.98 7.57 -8.38
C PRO A 64 3.60 7.04 -9.76
N LEU A 65 3.15 5.79 -9.89
CA LEU A 65 2.71 5.26 -11.18
C LEU A 65 1.46 5.97 -11.71
N MET A 66 0.52 6.33 -10.83
CA MET A 66 -0.68 7.06 -11.25
C MET A 66 -0.33 8.49 -11.67
N HIS A 67 0.54 9.16 -10.93
CA HIS A 67 1.05 10.49 -11.33
C HIS A 67 1.86 10.42 -12.64
N LEU A 68 2.68 9.38 -12.83
CA LEU A 68 3.40 9.18 -14.10
C LEU A 68 2.43 8.97 -15.26
N ALA A 69 1.39 8.14 -15.08
CA ALA A 69 0.38 7.92 -16.09
C ALA A 69 -0.36 9.23 -16.44
N HIS A 70 -0.69 10.02 -15.42
CA HIS A 70 -1.32 11.32 -15.57
C HIS A 70 -0.46 12.31 -16.38
N LEU A 71 0.83 12.41 -16.05
CA LEU A 71 1.81 13.23 -16.79
C LEU A 71 1.94 12.79 -18.25
N VAL A 72 2.02 11.49 -18.51
CA VAL A 72 2.14 10.93 -19.87
C VAL A 72 0.86 11.16 -20.69
N LEU A 73 -0.31 11.11 -20.05
CA LEU A 73 -1.61 11.32 -20.69
C LEU A 73 -1.98 12.80 -20.88
N GLY A 74 -1.21 13.73 -20.32
CA GLY A 74 -1.44 15.17 -20.47
C GLY A 74 -2.74 15.65 -19.83
N VAL A 75 -3.24 14.92 -18.82
CA VAL A 75 -4.42 15.33 -18.06
C VAL A 75 -3.99 16.44 -17.09
N PRO A 76 -4.81 17.47 -16.82
CA PRO A 76 -4.46 18.48 -15.81
C PRO A 76 -4.52 17.88 -14.39
N SER A 77 -3.46 18.01 -13.58
CA SER A 77 -3.51 17.65 -12.14
C SER A 77 -3.63 18.90 -11.27
N ALA A 78 -3.95 18.70 -9.99
CA ALA A 78 -3.93 19.78 -9.02
C ALA A 78 -2.49 20.29 -8.71
N ASP A 79 -1.45 19.48 -8.92
CA ASP A 79 -0.06 19.85 -8.62
C ASP A 79 0.97 19.01 -9.41
N ASP A 80 1.28 19.46 -10.64
CA ASP A 80 2.23 18.77 -11.54
C ASP A 80 3.69 18.78 -11.03
N THR A 81 4.01 19.57 -9.99
CA THR A 81 5.36 19.66 -9.42
C THR A 81 5.64 18.63 -8.34
N ALA A 82 4.61 17.91 -7.88
CA ALA A 82 4.70 16.98 -6.75
C ALA A 82 5.27 15.60 -7.09
N PHE A 83 5.53 15.28 -8.38
CA PHE A 83 5.87 13.92 -8.80
C PHE A 83 6.98 13.22 -7.99
N PRO A 84 8.16 13.82 -7.71
CA PRO A 84 9.20 13.16 -6.92
C PRO A 84 8.75 12.87 -5.47
N TRP A 85 7.84 13.67 -4.93
CA TRP A 85 7.33 13.53 -3.57
C TRP A 85 6.34 12.39 -3.43
N THR A 86 5.74 11.93 -4.52
CA THR A 86 4.80 10.78 -4.50
C THR A 86 5.46 9.47 -4.05
N PHE A 87 6.79 9.33 -4.20
CA PHE A 87 7.53 8.17 -3.71
C PHE A 87 7.52 8.04 -2.18
N PHE A 88 7.22 9.12 -1.45
CA PHE A 88 7.04 9.05 0.00
C PHE A 88 5.89 8.14 0.41
N ALA A 89 4.94 7.83 -0.49
CA ALA A 89 3.88 6.85 -0.28
C ALA A 89 4.41 5.43 0.05
N LEU A 90 5.64 5.09 -0.33
CA LEU A 90 6.28 3.82 0.01
C LEU A 90 6.53 3.67 1.52
N VAL A 91 6.84 4.78 2.20
CA VAL A 91 7.17 4.77 3.63
C VAL A 91 5.99 4.31 4.49
N PRO A 92 4.80 4.94 4.44
CA PRO A 92 3.64 4.48 5.22
C PRO A 92 3.16 3.09 4.78
N ALA A 93 3.29 2.73 3.50
CA ALA A 93 2.97 1.38 3.02
C ALA A 93 3.84 0.31 3.70
N LEU A 94 5.15 0.54 3.76
CA LEU A 94 6.10 -0.38 4.39
C LEU A 94 5.92 -0.43 5.90
N ILE A 95 5.81 0.72 6.57
CA ILE A 95 5.62 0.79 8.02
C ILE A 95 4.36 0.05 8.44
N SER A 96 3.23 0.32 7.77
CA SER A 96 1.95 -0.31 8.11
C SER A 96 1.97 -1.82 7.84
N ALA A 97 2.56 -2.27 6.73
CA ALA A 97 2.71 -3.69 6.45
C ALA A 97 3.56 -4.42 7.48
N LEU A 98 4.71 -3.85 7.87
CA LEU A 98 5.55 -4.42 8.92
C LEU A 98 4.84 -4.43 10.28
N ALA A 99 4.04 -3.39 10.58
CA ALA A 99 3.20 -3.38 11.78
C ALA A 99 2.17 -4.52 11.76
N GLY A 100 1.50 -4.75 10.63
CA GLY A 100 0.57 -5.88 10.45
C GLY A 100 1.25 -7.23 10.66
N VAL A 101 2.47 -7.40 10.16
CA VAL A 101 3.29 -8.59 10.42
C VAL A 101 3.57 -8.76 11.91
N GLY A 102 4.03 -7.69 12.57
CA GLY A 102 4.36 -7.72 13.99
C GLY A 102 3.16 -8.10 14.85
N VAL A 103 1.98 -7.55 14.57
CA VAL A 103 0.74 -7.87 15.30
C VAL A 103 0.38 -9.35 15.12
N ARG A 104 0.40 -9.89 13.89
CA ARG A 104 0.13 -11.31 13.65
C ARG A 104 1.09 -12.21 14.40
N GLN A 105 2.38 -11.91 14.37
CA GLN A 105 3.39 -12.72 15.04
C GLN A 105 3.20 -12.71 16.57
N SER A 106 2.91 -11.54 17.15
CA SER A 106 2.62 -11.42 18.58
C SER A 106 1.38 -12.23 18.98
N MET A 107 0.31 -12.21 18.16
CA MET A 107 -0.88 -13.02 18.41
C MET A 107 -0.56 -14.52 18.43
N LEU A 108 0.15 -15.01 17.42
CA LEU A 108 0.50 -16.44 17.32
C LEU A 108 1.36 -16.91 18.51
N ARG A 109 2.36 -16.12 18.92
CA ARG A 109 3.20 -16.42 20.09
C ARG A 109 2.40 -16.49 21.39
N ASN A 110 1.38 -15.64 21.54
CA ASN A 110 0.54 -15.66 22.73
C ASN A 110 -0.35 -16.91 22.79
N PHE A 111 -0.83 -17.39 21.63
CA PHE A 111 -1.60 -18.64 21.57
C PHE A 111 -0.75 -19.86 21.94
N GLU A 112 0.50 -19.94 21.46
CA GLU A 112 1.42 -21.04 21.80
C GLU A 112 1.77 -21.10 23.29
N ARG A 113 1.74 -19.96 24.00
CA ARG A 113 1.98 -19.91 25.45
C ARG A 113 0.77 -20.31 26.29
N ALA A 114 -0.42 -20.30 25.69
CA ALA A 114 -1.69 -20.59 26.37
C ALA A 114 -2.15 -22.04 26.20
N SER A 115 -1.54 -22.80 25.29
CA SER A 115 -1.75 -24.23 25.05
C SER A 115 -0.75 -25.09 25.80
#